data_AF-A0A7I8EGW4-F1
#
_entry.id   AF-A0A7I8EGW4-F1
#
_cell.length_a   1.000
_cell.length_b   1.000
_cell.length_c   1.000
_cell.angle_alpha   90.00
_cell.angle_beta   90.00
_cell.angle_gamma   90.00
#
_symmetry.space_group_name_H-M   'P 1'
#
loop_
_entity.id
_entity.type
_entity.pdbx_description
1 polymer ?
#
loop_
_entity_poly.entity_id
_entity_poly.type
_entity_poly.pdbx_seq_one_letter_code
_entity_poly.pdbx_strand_id
1 'polypeptide(L)'
;MRVNVRKINAHLTILTRAAEAFLASVEEGSDAKERVLARVPASVLQQTVSSAKALLRPEDFDSLDLIETRYVPIRKSLFALYQALDFQPLRASEPAIQALDHAARLQKSRKRVTEVQQRVGKQVVATPQGHLTEKWKKHVLLGGPALR
;
A
#
# COMPACT_ATOMS: atom_id res chain seq x y z
N MET A 1 -4.96 -5.69 11.76
CA MET A 1 -5.89 -4.61 11.34
C MET A 1 -6.79 -4.10 12.48
N ARG A 2 -7.45 -4.98 13.26
CA ARG A 2 -8.34 -4.59 14.38
C ARG A 2 -7.70 -3.69 15.45
N VAL A 3 -6.42 -3.88 15.77
CA VAL A 3 -5.69 -3.07 16.77
C VAL A 3 -5.54 -1.61 16.33
N ASN A 4 -5.30 -1.36 15.04
CA ASN A 4 -5.13 0.00 14.51
C ASN A 4 -6.46 0.76 14.48
N VAL A 5 -7.57 0.10 14.14
CA VAL A 5 -8.90 0.73 14.14
C VAL A 5 -9.30 1.17 15.54
N ARG A 6 -9.05 0.35 16.56
CA ARG A 6 -9.32 0.72 17.96
C ARG A 6 -8.48 1.92 18.41
N LYS A 7 -7.18 1.93 18.08
CA LYS A 7 -6.29 3.06 18.40
C LYS A 7 -6.71 4.35 17.70
N ILE A 8 -7.07 4.28 16.42
CA ILE A 8 -7.57 5.43 15.65
C ILE A 8 -8.84 5.98 16.30
N ASN A 9 -9.82 5.14 16.61
CA ASN A 9 -11.07 5.57 17.24
C ASN A 9 -10.83 6.22 18.61
N ALA A 10 -9.90 5.68 19.41
CA ALA A 10 -9.54 6.26 20.69
C ALA A 10 -8.92 7.66 20.54
N HIS A 11 -7.98 7.83 19.60
CA HIS A 11 -7.36 9.14 19.33
C HIS A 11 -8.39 10.15 18.79
N LEU A 12 -9.24 9.75 17.85
CA LEU A 12 -10.30 10.60 17.32
C LEU A 12 -11.25 11.06 18.41
N THR A 13 -11.65 10.17 19.32
CA THR A 13 -12.54 10.51 20.44
C THR A 13 -11.92 11.56 21.36
N ILE A 14 -10.62 11.49 21.61
CA ILE A 14 -9.91 12.48 22.44
C ILE A 14 -9.82 13.82 21.70
N LEU A 15 -9.48 13.79 20.41
CA LEU A 15 -9.37 15.01 19.58
C LEU A 15 -10.73 15.69 19.37
N THR A 16 -11.82 14.95 19.17
CA THR A 16 -13.15 15.54 19.05
C THR A 16 -13.61 16.19 20.34
N ARG A 17 -13.37 15.57 21.50
CA ARG A 17 -13.68 16.18 22.80
C ARG A 17 -12.91 17.48 23.05
N ALA A 18 -11.65 17.55 22.62
CA ALA A 18 -10.86 18.76 22.69
C ALA A 18 -11.39 19.84 21.73
N ALA A 19 -11.76 19.45 20.51
CA ALA A 19 -12.33 20.38 19.52
C ALA A 19 -13.72 20.90 19.94
N GLU A 20 -14.58 20.06 20.49
CA GLU A 20 -15.88 20.46 21.05
C GLU A 20 -15.71 21.48 22.18
N ALA A 21 -14.78 21.22 23.11
CA ALA A 21 -14.47 22.15 24.19
C ALA A 21 -13.92 23.48 23.66
N PHE A 22 -13.10 23.44 22.61
CA PHE A 22 -12.61 24.63 21.94
C PHE A 22 -13.75 25.42 21.29
N LEU A 23 -14.61 24.78 20.50
CA LEU A 23 -15.74 25.46 19.84
C LEU A 23 -16.71 26.08 20.84
N ALA A 24 -17.05 25.38 21.92
CA ALA A 24 -17.88 25.92 23.00
C ALA A 24 -17.23 27.14 23.67
N SER A 25 -15.90 27.18 23.79
CA SER A 25 -15.22 28.35 24.34
C SER A 25 -15.34 29.59 23.46
N VAL A 26 -15.36 29.40 22.12
CA VAL A 26 -15.50 30.46 21.14
C VAL A 26 -16.91 31.03 21.16
N GLU A 27 -17.93 30.17 21.26
CA GLU A 27 -19.33 30.59 21.35
C GLU A 27 -19.63 31.38 22.63
N GLU A 28 -19.02 30.99 23.75
CA GLU A 28 -19.28 31.60 25.06
C GLU A 28 -18.28 32.73 25.41
N GLY A 29 -17.29 33.02 24.55
CA GLY A 29 -16.29 34.06 24.79
C GLY A 29 -15.35 33.79 25.97
N SER A 30 -15.16 32.52 26.34
CA SER A 30 -14.32 32.08 27.47
C SER A 30 -12.89 31.71 27.05
N ASP A 31 -11.98 31.54 28.00
CA ASP A 31 -10.61 31.09 27.70
C ASP A 31 -10.60 29.66 27.11
N ALA A 32 -10.24 29.58 25.83
CA ALA A 32 -10.19 28.33 25.07
C ALA A 32 -9.18 27.32 25.62
N LYS A 33 -8.02 27.79 26.10
CA LYS A 33 -6.98 26.93 26.66
C LYS A 33 -7.48 26.29 27.94
N GLU A 34 -8.05 27.08 28.83
CA GLU A 34 -8.57 26.58 30.11
C GLU A 34 -9.68 25.55 29.89
N ARG A 35 -10.63 25.85 28.99
CA ARG A 35 -11.76 24.97 28.70
C ARG A 35 -11.35 23.64 28.06
N VAL A 36 -10.41 23.66 27.12
CA VAL A 36 -9.88 22.43 26.50
C VAL A 36 -9.13 21.60 27.52
N LEU A 37 -8.26 22.21 28.33
CA LEU A 37 -7.45 21.50 29.31
C LEU A 37 -8.27 20.96 30.50
N ALA A 38 -9.39 21.59 30.82
CA ALA A 38 -10.38 21.06 31.77
C ALA A 38 -11.04 19.77 31.25
N ARG A 39 -11.21 19.63 29.93
CA ARG A 39 -11.85 18.47 29.31
C ARG A 39 -10.86 17.35 28.97
N VAL A 40 -9.66 17.70 28.52
CA VAL A 40 -8.61 16.76 28.12
C VAL A 40 -7.27 17.24 28.68
N PRO A 41 -6.61 16.45 29.56
CA PRO A 41 -5.33 16.83 30.12
C PRO A 41 -4.26 17.06 29.04
N ALA A 42 -3.39 18.06 29.25
CA ALA A 42 -2.33 18.41 28.30
C ALA A 42 -1.42 17.23 27.94
N SER A 43 -1.06 16.39 28.91
CA SER A 43 -0.24 15.19 28.71
C SER A 43 -0.91 14.17 27.79
N VAL A 44 -2.22 13.94 27.96
CA VAL A 44 -3.03 13.04 27.13
C VAL A 44 -3.15 13.59 25.72
N LEU A 45 -3.35 14.90 25.57
CA LEU A 45 -3.43 15.56 24.28
C LEU A 45 -2.10 15.43 23.52
N GLN A 46 -0.97 15.69 24.18
CA GLN A 46 0.37 15.61 23.59
C GLN A 46 0.71 14.18 23.16
N GLN A 47 0.41 13.18 24.01
CA GLN A 47 0.59 11.78 23.66
C GLN A 47 -0.30 11.35 22.49
N THR A 48 -1.56 11.82 22.47
CA THR A 48 -2.51 11.54 21.40
C THR A 48 -2.03 12.13 20.07
N VAL A 49 -1.55 13.37 20.06
CA VAL A 49 -1.00 14.01 18.85
C VAL A 49 0.25 13.27 18.36
N SER A 50 1.19 12.92 19.25
CA SER A 50 2.39 12.17 18.89
C SER A 50 2.04 10.81 18.27
N SER A 51 1.14 10.06 18.90
CA SER A 51 0.68 8.76 18.41
C SER A 51 -0.09 8.87 17.10
N ALA A 52 -0.95 9.89 16.97
CA ALA A 52 -1.72 10.14 15.76
C ALA A 52 -0.81 10.52 14.57
N LYS A 53 0.23 11.32 14.79
CA LYS A 53 1.22 11.67 13.74
C LYS A 53 1.89 10.44 13.13
N ALA A 54 2.15 9.39 13.91
CA ALA A 54 2.68 8.13 13.39
C ALA A 54 1.68 7.34 12.52
N LEU A 55 0.38 7.67 12.60
CA LEU A 55 -0.69 7.05 11.82
C LEU A 55 -1.08 7.89 10.60
N LEU A 56 -0.81 9.19 10.62
CA LEU A 56 -1.12 10.09 9.52
C LEU A 56 -0.25 9.76 8.31
N ARG A 57 -0.87 9.82 7.14
CA ARG A 57 -0.14 9.84 5.87
C ARG A 57 0.28 11.29 5.59
N PRO A 58 1.36 11.52 4.83
CA PRO A 58 1.69 12.84 4.31
C PRO A 58 0.48 13.47 3.60
N GLU A 59 0.33 14.79 3.65
CA GLU A 59 -0.78 15.46 2.96
C GLU A 59 -0.70 15.29 1.43
N ASP A 60 0.53 15.20 0.91
CA ASP A 60 0.82 14.94 -0.51
C ASP A 60 0.82 13.44 -0.86
N PHE A 61 0.17 12.60 -0.05
CA PHE A 61 0.25 11.14 -0.19
C PHE A 61 -0.17 10.66 -1.58
N ASP A 62 0.82 10.27 -2.38
CA ASP A 62 0.60 9.48 -3.59
C ASP A 62 0.44 8.02 -3.19
N SER A 63 -0.69 7.43 -3.57
CA SER A 63 -0.92 6.00 -3.42
C SER A 63 0.17 5.13 -4.09
N LEU A 64 0.89 5.67 -5.07
CA LEU A 64 2.03 5.04 -5.73
C LEU A 64 3.26 4.93 -4.82
N ASP A 65 3.43 5.79 -3.83
CA ASP A 65 4.58 5.72 -2.89
C ASP A 65 4.55 4.44 -2.05
N LEU A 66 3.36 3.91 -1.76
CA LEU A 66 3.22 2.60 -1.11
C LEU A 66 3.76 1.48 -1.99
N ILE A 67 3.60 1.59 -3.32
CA ILE A 67 4.12 0.61 -4.28
C ILE A 67 5.64 0.54 -4.15
N GLU A 68 6.29 1.69 -4.14
CA GLU A 68 7.75 1.76 -4.07
C GLU A 68 8.30 1.40 -2.69
N THR A 69 7.79 2.00 -1.62
CA THR A 69 8.35 1.82 -0.28
C THR A 69 7.97 0.49 0.36
N ARG A 70 6.76 -0.03 0.11
CA ARG A 70 6.24 -1.21 0.80
C ARG A 70 6.22 -2.44 -0.09
N TYR A 71 5.74 -2.31 -1.33
CA TYR A 71 5.54 -3.48 -2.18
C TYR A 71 6.79 -3.90 -2.93
N VAL A 72 7.71 -2.99 -3.29
CA VAL A 72 8.98 -3.38 -3.94
C VAL A 72 9.84 -4.30 -3.06
N PRO A 73 10.09 -4.00 -1.77
CA PRO A 73 10.85 -4.91 -0.91
C PRO A 73 10.18 -6.28 -0.77
N ILE A 74 8.87 -6.30 -0.53
CA ILE A 74 8.09 -7.54 -0.41
C ILE A 74 8.16 -8.36 -1.70
N ARG A 75 7.97 -7.71 -2.86
CA ARG A 75 8.06 -8.36 -4.16
C ARG A 75 9.43 -8.98 -4.38
N LYS A 76 10.51 -8.25 -4.07
CA LYS A 76 11.89 -8.75 -4.21
C LYS A 76 12.13 -9.98 -3.31
N SER A 77 11.72 -9.91 -2.04
CA SER A 77 11.92 -11.01 -1.10
C SER A 77 11.11 -12.26 -1.47
N LEU A 78 9.82 -12.10 -1.81
CA LEU A 78 8.99 -13.21 -2.27
C LEU A 78 9.51 -13.83 -3.56
N PHE A 79 10.03 -13.00 -4.46
CA PHE A 79 10.59 -13.50 -5.70
C PHE A 79 11.91 -14.25 -5.52
N ALA A 80 12.77 -13.77 -4.61
CA ALA A 80 13.98 -14.50 -4.23
C ALA A 80 13.64 -15.85 -3.58
N LEU A 81 12.63 -15.88 -2.71
CA LEU A 81 12.12 -17.12 -2.12
C LEU A 81 11.59 -18.08 -3.20
N TYR A 82 10.85 -17.56 -4.18
CA TYR A 82 10.35 -18.37 -5.30
C TYR A 82 11.51 -19.01 -6.10
N GLN A 83 12.60 -18.28 -6.32
CA GLN A 83 13.76 -18.79 -7.03
C GLN A 83 14.60 -19.79 -6.23
N ALA A 84 14.47 -19.80 -4.90
CA ALA A 84 15.26 -20.65 -4.01
C ALA A 84 14.62 -22.02 -3.73
N LEU A 85 13.34 -22.20 -4.08
CA LEU A 85 12.58 -23.42 -3.79
C LEU A 85 12.08 -24.04 -5.09
N ASP A 86 11.94 -25.37 -5.09
CA ASP A 86 11.32 -26.10 -6.19
C ASP A 86 9.79 -26.15 -6.01
N PHE A 87 9.07 -25.45 -6.89
CA PHE A 87 7.61 -25.46 -6.90
C PHE A 87 7.09 -26.47 -7.91
N GLN A 88 6.20 -27.36 -7.45
CA GLN A 88 5.41 -28.20 -8.34
C GLN A 88 3.96 -27.70 -8.40
N PRO A 89 3.47 -27.27 -9.58
CA PRO A 89 2.10 -26.79 -9.69
C PRO A 89 1.10 -27.93 -9.50
N LEU A 90 0.03 -27.66 -8.76
CA LEU A 90 -1.22 -28.38 -8.95
C LEU A 90 -1.89 -27.81 -10.22
N ARG A 91 -2.73 -28.60 -10.91
CA ARG A 91 -3.38 -28.18 -12.17
C ARG A 91 -4.01 -26.78 -12.10
N ALA A 92 -4.60 -26.42 -10.95
CA ALA A 92 -5.23 -25.12 -10.74
C ALA A 92 -4.23 -23.94 -10.61
N SER A 93 -3.03 -24.18 -10.09
CA SER A 93 -2.00 -23.13 -9.90
C SER A 93 -1.00 -23.04 -11.06
N GLU A 94 -1.08 -23.96 -12.03
CA GLU A 94 -0.21 -24.00 -13.21
C GLU A 94 -0.11 -22.65 -13.93
N PRO A 95 -1.21 -21.90 -14.20
CA PRO A 95 -1.10 -20.61 -14.90
C PRO A 95 -0.33 -19.54 -14.12
N ALA A 96 -0.37 -19.61 -12.78
CA ALA A 96 0.35 -18.67 -11.92
C ALA A 96 1.84 -19.00 -11.86
N ILE A 97 2.20 -20.29 -11.79
CA ILE A 97 3.60 -20.74 -11.84
C ILE A 97 4.23 -20.37 -13.19
N GLN A 98 3.54 -20.63 -14.31
CA GLN A 98 4.01 -20.22 -15.64
C GLN A 98 4.30 -18.71 -15.73
N ALA A 99 3.47 -17.88 -15.09
CA ALA A 99 3.67 -16.43 -15.06
C ALA A 99 4.90 -16.03 -14.24
N LEU A 100 5.13 -16.69 -13.09
CA LEU A 100 6.32 -16.46 -12.27
C LEU A 100 7.61 -16.90 -12.97
N ASP A 101 7.57 -18.06 -13.64
CA ASP A 101 8.69 -18.55 -14.47
C ASP A 101 9.02 -17.57 -15.59
N HIS A 102 7.99 -17.05 -16.27
CA HIS A 102 8.16 -16.03 -17.31
C HIS A 102 8.77 -14.74 -16.73
N ALA A 103 8.27 -14.27 -15.59
CA ALA A 103 8.83 -13.10 -14.91
C ALA A 103 10.31 -13.33 -14.51
N ALA A 104 10.67 -14.53 -14.07
CA ALA A 104 12.04 -14.89 -13.69
C ALA A 104 12.98 -14.89 -14.89
N ARG A 105 12.52 -15.43 -16.02
CA ARG A 105 13.24 -15.37 -17.29
C ARG A 105 13.47 -13.92 -17.73
N LEU A 106 12.45 -13.07 -17.63
CA LEU A 106 12.58 -11.66 -18.03
C LEU A 106 13.52 -10.87 -17.11
N GLN A 107 13.45 -11.09 -15.80
CA GLN A 107 14.35 -10.45 -14.84
C GLN A 107 15.82 -10.75 -15.14
N LYS A 108 16.17 -11.98 -15.54
CA LYS A 108 17.54 -12.33 -15.97
C LYS A 108 18.03 -11.46 -17.13
N SER A 109 17.12 -11.03 -18.01
CA SER A 109 17.40 -10.12 -19.13
C SER A 109 17.14 -8.64 -18.82
N ARG A 110 16.80 -8.28 -17.58
CA ARG A 110 16.35 -6.94 -17.14
C ARG A 110 15.19 -6.38 -17.97
N LYS A 111 14.34 -7.26 -18.52
CA LYS A 111 13.16 -6.88 -19.31
C LYS A 111 11.90 -6.95 -18.46
N ARG A 112 10.86 -6.25 -18.92
CA ARG A 112 9.50 -6.28 -18.35
C ARG A 112 8.54 -6.86 -19.36
N VAL A 113 7.42 -7.39 -18.89
CA VAL A 113 6.31 -7.80 -19.75
C VAL A 113 5.66 -6.56 -20.34
N THR A 114 5.76 -6.39 -21.65
CA THR A 114 5.17 -5.24 -22.36
C THR A 114 4.19 -5.67 -23.45
N GLU A 115 4.32 -6.89 -23.97
CA GLU A 115 3.59 -7.36 -25.14
C GLU A 115 3.11 -8.81 -24.98
N VAL A 116 2.10 -9.21 -25.77
CA VAL A 116 1.59 -10.60 -25.80
C VAL A 116 2.70 -11.56 -26.20
N GLN A 117 3.55 -11.15 -27.14
CA GLN A 117 4.74 -11.85 -27.55
C GLN A 117 5.89 -10.89 -27.49
N GLN A 118 6.98 -11.29 -26.86
CA GLN A 118 8.13 -10.41 -26.67
C GLN A 118 9.42 -11.14 -26.98
N ARG A 119 10.37 -10.41 -27.56
CA ARG A 119 11.68 -10.94 -27.90
C ARG A 119 12.63 -10.86 -26.69
N VAL A 120 13.08 -12.00 -26.20
CA VAL A 120 14.06 -12.12 -25.11
C VAL A 120 15.31 -12.79 -25.69
N GLY A 121 16.32 -11.97 -25.98
CA GLY A 121 17.52 -12.41 -26.71
C GLY A 121 17.17 -12.85 -28.14
N LYS A 122 17.44 -14.13 -28.45
CA LYS A 122 17.15 -14.75 -29.76
C LYS A 122 15.78 -15.44 -29.81
N GLN A 123 15.05 -15.52 -28.70
CA GLN A 123 13.77 -16.23 -28.62
C GLN A 123 12.59 -15.25 -28.55
N VAL A 124 11.50 -15.60 -29.22
CA VAL A 124 10.20 -14.95 -29.04
C VAL A 124 9.41 -15.79 -28.03
N VAL A 125 9.01 -15.17 -26.93
CA VAL A 125 8.27 -15.83 -25.85
C VAL A 125 6.88 -15.23 -25.72
N ALA A 126 5.87 -16.08 -25.62
CA ALA A 126 4.51 -15.67 -25.34
C ALA A 126 4.34 -15.36 -23.84
N THR A 127 3.65 -14.29 -23.52
CA THR A 127 3.34 -13.87 -22.16
C THR A 127 2.18 -14.73 -21.61
N PRO A 128 2.36 -15.47 -20.50
CA PRO A 128 1.29 -16.25 -19.89
C PRO A 128 0.18 -15.33 -19.35
N GLN A 129 -1.06 -15.59 -19.75
CA GLN A 129 -2.23 -14.79 -19.33
C GLN A 129 -3.28 -15.60 -18.55
N GLY A 130 -3.10 -16.92 -18.41
CA GLY A 130 -4.10 -17.80 -17.79
C GLY A 130 -4.36 -17.53 -16.30
N HIS A 131 -3.45 -16.81 -15.62
CA HIS A 131 -3.61 -16.38 -14.24
C HIS A 131 -4.44 -15.08 -14.10
N LEU A 132 -4.74 -14.40 -15.21
CA LEU A 132 -5.44 -13.12 -15.21
C LEU A 132 -6.93 -13.34 -15.44
N THR A 133 -7.76 -12.58 -14.71
CA THR A 133 -9.19 -12.47 -15.04
C THR A 133 -9.39 -11.56 -16.26
N GLU A 134 -10.52 -11.69 -16.95
CA GLU A 134 -10.85 -10.87 -18.13
C GLU A 134 -10.77 -9.36 -17.84
N LYS A 135 -11.16 -8.95 -16.63
CA LYS A 135 -11.04 -7.55 -16.17
C LYS A 135 -9.61 -7.03 -16.23
N TRP A 136 -8.63 -7.87 -15.92
CA TRP A 136 -7.22 -7.47 -15.82
C TRP A 136 -6.46 -7.63 -17.14
N LYS A 137 -6.84 -8.57 -18.02
CA LYS A 137 -6.14 -8.82 -19.30
C LYS A 137 -5.97 -7.55 -20.15
N LYS A 138 -6.98 -6.67 -20.17
CA LYS A 138 -6.92 -5.39 -20.89
C LYS A 138 -5.88 -4.40 -20.36
N HIS A 139 -5.42 -4.55 -19.12
CA HIS A 139 -4.48 -3.61 -18.48
C HIS A 139 -3.03 -4.11 -18.47
N VAL A 140 -2.79 -5.41 -18.69
CA VAL A 140 -1.45 -6.00 -18.49
C VAL A 140 -0.47 -5.66 -19.62
N LEU A 141 -0.96 -5.38 -20.83
CA LEU A 141 -0.12 -5.20 -22.02
C LEU A 141 -0.23 -3.80 -22.63
N LEU A 142 -1.24 -3.02 -22.21
CA LEU A 142 -1.29 -1.61 -22.52
C LEU A 142 -0.34 -0.92 -21.55
N GLY A 143 0.93 -0.83 -21.94
CA GLY A 143 1.86 0.07 -21.29
C GLY A 143 1.28 1.48 -21.34
N GLY A 144 0.61 1.90 -20.26
CA GLY A 144 0.14 3.27 -20.12
C GLY A 144 1.34 4.22 -20.24
N PRO A 145 1.17 5.42 -20.82
CA PRO A 145 2.27 6.35 -21.10
C PRO A 145 3.01 6.88 -19.86
N ALA A 146 2.65 6.46 -18.64
CA ALA A 146 3.11 7.04 -17.38
C ALA A 146 4.39 6.42 -16.79
N LEU A 147 5.07 5.48 -17.48
CA LEU A 147 6.28 4.82 -16.95
C LEU A 147 7.42 4.71 -17.98
N ARG A 148 7.56 5.71 -18.86
CA ARG A 148 8.77 5.91 -19.68
C ARG A 148 9.73 6.87 -18.99
#